data_AF-D7BBJ5-F1
#
_entry.id   AF-D7BBJ5-F1
#
_cell.length_a   1.000
_cell.length_b   1.000
_cell.length_c   1.000
_cell.angle_alpha   90.00
_cell.angle_beta   90.00
_cell.angle_gamma   90.00
#
_symmetry.space_group_name_H-M   'P 1'
#
loop_
_entity.id
_entity.type
_entity.pdbx_description
1 polymer ?
#
loop_
_entity_poly.entity_id
_entity_poly.type
_entity_poly.pdbx_seq_one_letter_code
_entity_poly.pdbx_strand_id
1 'polypeptide(L)'
;MQHLLDQAAYLIREARDLGPAEMVPRLKEALEILEAVRPSSERDGMMGLAYLRLAQAQKNLGQPREAERAFMLGYSYARTSREDRVRRFAEKLKEEFGA
;
A
#
# COMPACT_ATOMS: atom_id res chain seq x y z
N MET A 1 -10.36 13.46 11.40
CA MET A 1 -10.06 12.28 10.55
C MET A 1 -9.54 12.69 9.18
N GLN A 2 -10.11 13.70 8.50
CA GLN A 2 -9.59 14.16 7.20
C GLN A 2 -8.08 14.47 7.23
N HIS A 3 -7.60 15.19 8.25
CA HIS A 3 -6.18 15.46 8.44
C HIS A 3 -5.29 14.19 8.46
N LEU A 4 -5.79 13.07 9.01
CA LEU A 4 -5.03 11.81 9.03
C LEU A 4 -4.97 11.17 7.64
N LEU A 5 -6.08 11.23 6.89
CA LEU A 5 -6.13 10.80 5.49
C LEU A 5 -5.18 11.62 4.62
N ASP A 6 -5.15 12.94 4.81
CA ASP A 6 -4.25 13.85 4.08
C ASP A 6 -2.78 13.57 4.43
N GLN A 7 -2.47 13.31 5.70
CA GLN A 7 -1.13 12.96 6.15
C GLN A 7 -0.67 11.61 5.57
N ALA A 8 -1.52 10.58 5.62
CA ALA A 8 -1.22 9.30 4.99
C ALA A 8 -1.02 9.43 3.47
N ALA A 9 -1.87 10.22 2.80
CA ALA A 9 -1.73 10.49 1.37
C ALA A 9 -0.42 11.21 1.04
N TYR A 10 0.03 12.15 1.87
CA TYR A 10 1.33 12.80 1.74
C TYR A 10 2.46 11.78 1.81
N LEU A 11 2.48 10.92 2.83
CA LEU A 11 3.52 9.90 3.02
C LEU A 11 3.55 8.90 1.86
N ILE A 12 2.38 8.42 1.40
CA ILE A 12 2.29 7.50 0.26
C ILE A 12 2.81 8.16 -1.03
N ARG A 13 2.54 9.46 -1.22
CA ARG A 13 3.03 10.22 -2.38
C ARG A 13 4.54 10.42 -2.33
N GLU A 14 5.04 10.90 -1.20
CA GLU A 14 6.47 11.16 -0.97
C GLU A 14 7.31 9.89 -1.13
N ALA A 15 6.80 8.75 -0.64
CA ALA A 15 7.47 7.46 -0.74
C ALA A 15 7.76 7.04 -2.19
N ARG A 16 7.04 7.57 -3.19
CA ARG A 16 7.25 7.25 -4.62
C ARG A 16 8.61 7.68 -5.16
N ASP A 17 9.18 8.73 -4.58
CA ASP A 17 10.43 9.33 -5.04
C ASP A 17 11.63 8.81 -4.24
N LEU A 18 11.40 7.88 -3.30
CA LEU A 18 12.42 7.29 -2.42
C LEU A 18 12.91 5.93 -2.95
N GLY A 19 14.12 5.56 -2.53
CA GLY A 19 14.63 4.20 -2.74
C GLY A 19 13.85 3.16 -1.93
N PRO A 20 13.87 1.86 -2.30
CA PRO A 20 13.11 0.82 -1.60
C PRO A 20 13.30 0.78 -0.08
N ALA A 21 14.53 0.98 0.40
CA ALA A 21 14.86 0.97 1.83
C ALA A 21 14.19 2.12 2.61
N GLU A 22 14.08 3.30 1.99
CA GLU A 22 13.49 4.51 2.58
C GLU A 22 11.97 4.54 2.39
N MET A 23 11.47 3.91 1.33
CA MET A 23 10.05 3.78 1.05
C MET A 23 9.33 2.94 2.13
N VAL A 24 9.94 1.84 2.58
CA VAL A 24 9.36 0.92 3.58
C VAL A 24 8.90 1.64 4.86
N PRO A 25 9.74 2.39 5.60
CA PRO A 25 9.31 3.05 6.82
C PRO A 25 8.22 4.10 6.57
N ARG A 26 8.27 4.86 5.47
CA ARG A 26 7.23 5.85 5.12
C ARG A 26 5.87 5.21 4.84
N LEU A 27 5.87 4.07 4.15
CA LEU A 27 4.64 3.33 3.88
C LEU A 27 4.07 2.67 5.13
N LYS A 28 4.92 2.20 6.06
CA LYS A 28 4.48 1.68 7.35
C LYS A 28 3.85 2.77 8.22
N GLU A 29 4.47 3.95 8.29
CA GLU A 29 3.91 5.11 8.98
C GLU A 29 2.55 5.51 8.41
N ALA A 30 2.40 5.52 7.08
CA ALA A 30 1.11 5.78 6.44
C ALA A 30 0.04 4.74 6.83
N LEU A 31 0.42 3.46 6.89
CA LEU A 31 -0.49 2.38 7.29
C LEU A 31 -0.92 2.52 8.76
N GLU A 32 -0.01 2.84 9.67
CA GLU A 32 -0.32 3.09 11.08
C GLU A 32 -1.33 4.24 11.25
N ILE A 33 -1.15 5.32 10.48
CA ILE A 33 -2.10 6.44 10.47
C ILE A 33 -3.48 6.00 9.96
N LEU A 34 -3.52 5.24 8.86
CA LEU A 34 -4.76 4.76 8.25
C LEU A 34 -5.48 3.72 9.12
N GLU A 35 -4.77 2.96 9.96
CA GLU A 35 -5.36 2.07 10.98
C GLU A 35 -6.11 2.83 12.07
N ALA A 36 -5.69 4.06 12.39
CA ALA A 36 -6.40 4.92 13.33
C ALA A 36 -7.66 5.60 12.71
N VAL A 37 -7.86 5.52 11.39
CA VAL A 37 -9.02 6.10 10.71
C VAL A 37 -10.15 5.06 10.61
N ARG A 38 -11.39 5.51 10.85
CA ARG A 38 -12.57 4.65 10.68
C ARG A 38 -12.63 4.07 9.25
N PRO A 39 -13.06 2.80 9.07
CA PRO A 39 -13.19 2.20 7.75
C PRO A 39 -14.06 3.05 6.81
N SER A 40 -13.55 3.26 5.60
CA SER A 40 -14.23 3.96 4.50
C SER A 40 -13.59 3.53 3.18
N SER A 41 -14.30 3.71 2.06
CA SER A 41 -13.76 3.38 0.73
C SER A 41 -12.44 4.11 0.43
N GLU A 42 -12.34 5.38 0.80
CA GLU A 42 -11.14 6.19 0.62
C GLU A 42 -9.97 5.66 1.47
N ARG A 43 -10.20 5.40 2.76
CA ARG A 43 -9.21 4.83 3.68
C ARG A 43 -8.73 3.48 3.14
N ASP A 44 -9.66 2.61 2.75
CA ASP A 44 -9.33 1.27 2.28
C ASP A 44 -8.60 1.29 0.93
N GLY A 45 -8.94 2.24 0.05
CA GLY A 45 -8.21 2.49 -1.19
C GLY A 45 -6.75 2.87 -0.92
N MET A 46 -6.52 3.76 0.05
CA MET A 46 -5.17 4.15 0.48
C MET A 46 -4.42 3.00 1.16
N MET A 47 -5.08 2.18 1.99
CA MET A 47 -4.49 0.98 2.58
C MET A 47 -4.04 0.01 1.50
N GLY A 48 -4.90 -0.24 0.50
CA GLY A 48 -4.57 -1.10 -0.65
C GLY A 48 -3.35 -0.58 -1.40
N LEU A 49 -3.33 0.71 -1.73
CA LEU A 49 -2.19 1.33 -2.42
C LEU A 49 -0.89 1.24 -1.61
N ALA A 50 -0.95 1.57 -0.31
CA ALA A 50 0.23 1.55 0.57
C ALA A 50 0.80 0.13 0.70
N TYR A 51 -0.04 -0.88 0.94
CA TYR A 51 0.40 -2.26 1.02
C TYR A 51 0.97 -2.80 -0.29
N LEU A 52 0.37 -2.48 -1.43
CA LEU A 52 0.89 -2.90 -2.74
C LEU A 52 2.26 -2.28 -3.06
N ARG A 53 2.46 -1.00 -2.72
CA ARG A 53 3.77 -0.35 -2.83
C ARG A 53 4.79 -0.94 -1.86
N LEU A 54 4.35 -1.29 -0.64
CA LEU A 54 5.21 -1.92 0.36
C LEU A 54 5.67 -3.29 -0.13
N ALA A 55 4.79 -4.05 -0.78
CA ALA A 55 5.12 -5.33 -1.39
C ALA A 55 6.22 -5.18 -2.46
N GLN A 56 6.09 -4.20 -3.36
CA GLN A 56 7.11 -3.92 -4.36
C GLN A 56 8.46 -3.53 -3.73
N ALA A 57 8.44 -2.66 -2.72
CA ALA A 57 9.65 -2.25 -2.01
C ALA A 57 10.35 -3.43 -1.33
N GLN A 58 9.60 -4.27 -0.62
CA GLN A 58 10.13 -5.47 0.05
C GLN A 58 10.67 -6.49 -0.94
N LYS A 59 10.00 -6.69 -2.08
CA LYS A 59 10.49 -7.55 -3.17
C LYS A 59 11.84 -7.05 -3.69
N ASN A 60 11.96 -5.75 -3.95
CA ASN A 60 13.19 -5.12 -4.40
C ASN A 60 14.33 -5.19 -3.37
N LEU A 61 14.00 -5.29 -2.08
CA LEU A 61 14.96 -5.50 -0.99
C LEU A 61 15.34 -6.97 -0.76
N GLY A 62 14.83 -7.91 -1.58
CA GLY A 62 15.08 -9.34 -1.39
C GLY A 62 14.38 -9.92 -0.17
N GLN A 63 13.24 -9.35 0.23
CA GLN A 63 12.40 -9.79 1.36
C GLN A 63 11.10 -10.42 0.85
N PRO A 64 11.16 -11.63 0.24
CA PRO A 64 10.02 -12.19 -0.49
C PRO A 64 8.82 -12.53 0.40
N ARG A 65 9.06 -12.99 1.63
CA ARG A 65 7.99 -13.35 2.57
C ARG A 65 7.22 -12.11 3.03
N GLU A 66 7.93 -11.04 3.31
CA GLU A 66 7.38 -9.75 3.68
C GLU A 66 6.55 -9.21 2.51
N ALA A 67 7.14 -9.25 1.30
CA ALA A 67 6.51 -8.79 0.09
C ALA A 67 5.19 -9.52 -0.20
N GLU A 68 5.18 -10.85 -0.08
CA GLU A 68 3.98 -11.67 -0.27
C GLU A 68 2.88 -11.31 0.75
N ARG A 69 3.24 -11.17 2.04
CA ARG A 69 2.28 -10.74 3.07
C ARG A 69 1.68 -9.37 2.76
N ALA A 70 2.51 -8.40 2.40
CA ALA A 70 2.05 -7.06 2.03
C ALA A 70 1.16 -7.11 0.77
N PHE A 71 1.52 -7.93 -0.23
CA PHE A 71 0.73 -8.11 -1.44
C PHE A 71 -0.66 -8.67 -1.13
N MET A 72 -0.77 -9.73 -0.32
CA MET A 72 -2.06 -10.31 0.04
C MET A 72 -2.99 -9.30 0.73
N LEU A 73 -2.45 -8.50 1.67
CA LEU A 73 -3.22 -7.45 2.33
C LEU A 73 -3.64 -6.35 1.35
N GLY A 74 -2.71 -5.89 0.51
CA GLY A 74 -2.97 -4.87 -0.50
C GLY A 74 -4.03 -5.30 -1.52
N TYR A 75 -3.97 -6.54 -1.98
CA TYR A 75 -4.93 -7.13 -2.91
C TYR A 75 -6.33 -7.23 -2.27
N SER A 76 -6.41 -7.62 -1.00
CA SER A 76 -7.67 -7.69 -0.26
C SER A 76 -8.36 -6.31 -0.18
N TYR A 77 -7.62 -5.27 0.21
CA TYR A 77 -8.14 -3.89 0.29
C TYR A 77 -8.47 -3.31 -1.09
N ALA A 78 -7.66 -3.59 -2.12
CA ALA A 78 -7.91 -3.16 -3.49
C ALA A 78 -9.24 -3.72 -4.04
N ARG A 79 -9.60 -4.95 -3.65
CA ARG A 79 -10.84 -5.60 -4.07
C ARG A 79 -12.08 -4.99 -3.40
N THR A 80 -11.97 -4.53 -2.15
CA THR A 80 -13.11 -4.06 -1.34
C THR A 80 -13.32 -2.54 -1.37
N SER A 81 -12.27 -1.75 -1.61
CA SER A 81 -12.32 -0.29 -1.59
C SER A 81 -13.15 0.36 -2.71
N ARG A 82 -13.46 -0.37 -3.78
CA ARG A 82 -14.09 0.13 -5.03
C ARG A 82 -13.25 1.15 -5.80
N GLU A 83 -11.96 1.28 -5.47
CA GLU A 83 -11.02 2.17 -6.17
C GLU A 83 -10.40 1.48 -7.39
N ASP A 84 -10.96 1.76 -8.57
CA ASP A 84 -10.58 1.12 -9.84
C ASP A 84 -9.08 1.19 -10.16
N ARG A 85 -8.43 2.31 -9.82
CA ARG A 85 -6.99 2.50 -10.06
C ARG A 85 -6.15 1.56 -9.18
N VAL A 86 -6.54 1.39 -7.92
CA VAL A 86 -5.87 0.51 -6.96
C VAL A 86 -6.09 -0.94 -7.34
N ARG A 87 -7.32 -1.30 -7.76
CA ARG A 87 -7.61 -2.64 -8.29
C ARG A 87 -6.76 -2.98 -9.51
N ARG A 88 -6.67 -2.10 -10.51
CA ARG A 88 -5.82 -2.32 -11.69
C ARG A 88 -4.35 -2.49 -11.31
N PHE A 89 -3.86 -1.73 -10.33
CA PHE A 89 -2.49 -1.87 -9.84
C PHE A 89 -2.28 -3.23 -9.16
N ALA A 90 -3.24 -3.68 -8.35
CA ALA A 90 -3.21 -4.99 -7.70
C ALA A 90 -3.17 -6.14 -8.71
N GLU A 91 -3.99 -6.09 -9.76
CA GLU A 91 -3.99 -7.12 -10.81
C GLU A 91 -2.66 -7.17 -11.57
N LYS A 92 -2.07 -6.01 -11.89
CA LYS A 92 -0.74 -5.97 -12.52
C LYS A 92 0.32 -6.63 -11.62
N LEU A 93 0.31 -6.30 -10.34
CA LEU A 93 1.25 -6.89 -9.37
C LEU A 93 1.04 -8.39 -9.18
N LYS A 94 -0.19 -8.89 -9.30
CA LYS A 94 -0.48 -10.32 -9.19
C LYS A 94 0.30 -11.15 -10.20
N GLU A 95 0.48 -10.65 -11.43
CA GLU A 95 1.31 -11.31 -12.45
C GLU A 95 2.78 -11.41 -12.01
N GLU A 96 3.26 -10.45 -11.22
CA GLU A 96 4.63 -10.41 -10.70
C GLU A 96 4.86 -11.26 -9.43
N PHE A 97 3.79 -11.62 -8.72
CA PHE A 97 3.82 -12.41 -7.47
C PHE A 97 3.29 -13.84 -7.65
N GLY A 98 2.58 -14.13 -8.74
CA GLY A 98 2.01 -15.45 -9.07
C GLY A 98 2.79 -16.26 -10.10
N ALA A 99 4.05 -15.90 -10.37
CA ALA A 99 4.97 -16.60 -11.28
C ALA A 99 6.11 -17.28 -10.52
#